data_AF-A0A163V8U7-F1
#
_entry.id   AF-A0A163V8U7-F1
#
_cell.length_a   1.000
_cell.length_b   1.000
_cell.length_c   1.000
_cell.angle_alpha   90.00
_cell.angle_beta   90.00
_cell.angle_gamma   90.00
#
_symmetry.space_group_name_H-M   'P 1'
#
loop_
_entity.id
_entity.type
_entity.pdbx_description
1 polymer ?
#
loop_
_entity_poly.entity_id
_entity_poly.type
_entity_poly.pdbx_seq_one_letter_code
_entity_poly.pdbx_strand_id
1 'polypeptide(L)'
;MDALRGAYLYAAPFAKMNDPMEAFYKTGASDDRFINSILASAGKSVEAMYEMLSDTIDSFALVSLAGTYLDLPMWAYYASNFAGMCLEFSTSELDIGDFQNEQLRKVTYAQNALPSLTVADMTRDRLQEAVIARFTRKRREWAHEKEWRFITGALGRKHYVDDALSRVFLGPCINPAHAKQICDLLDHRPIEVLQGEIHGFELAFNIIKPARPLEECERVGAGRFVPANIISDPAELESFLAVSLEALVDQCTEIARRPNVEKIEDVDVSNAHKELLYIWTTFKLRNGREVYHKRYLDRRLRTARSP
;
A
#
# COMPACT_ATOMS: atom_id res chain seq x y z
N MET A 1 -9.43 -5.82 -15.15
CA MET A 1 -10.27 -6.94 -14.68
C MET A 1 -9.49 -7.97 -13.86
N ASP A 2 -8.39 -8.53 -14.34
CA ASP A 2 -7.58 -9.51 -13.58
C ASP A 2 -7.16 -8.99 -12.18
N ALA A 3 -6.60 -7.78 -12.13
CA ALA A 3 -6.19 -7.11 -10.89
C ALA A 3 -7.34 -6.93 -9.87
N LEU A 4 -8.54 -6.53 -10.34
CA LEU A 4 -9.72 -6.40 -9.48
C LEU A 4 -10.14 -7.78 -8.95
N ARG A 5 -10.21 -8.79 -9.82
CA ARG A 5 -10.60 -10.15 -9.43
C ARG A 5 -9.65 -10.72 -8.38
N GLY A 6 -8.34 -10.59 -8.60
CA GLY A 6 -7.29 -11.09 -7.73
C GLY A 6 -6.95 -10.21 -6.53
N ALA A 7 -7.61 -9.05 -6.37
CA ALA A 7 -7.32 -8.08 -5.31
C ALA A 7 -5.83 -7.75 -5.20
N TYR A 8 -5.25 -7.23 -6.29
CA TYR A 8 -3.84 -6.83 -6.31
C TYR A 8 -3.58 -5.53 -7.08
N LEU A 9 -2.50 -4.84 -6.72
CA LEU A 9 -1.87 -3.76 -7.48
C LEU A 9 -0.58 -4.29 -8.12
N TYR A 10 -0.21 -3.78 -9.28
CA TYR A 10 1.03 -4.20 -9.95
C TYR A 10 2.15 -3.22 -9.64
N ALA A 11 3.19 -3.69 -8.95
CA ALA A 11 4.42 -2.95 -8.75
C ALA A 11 5.28 -3.03 -10.02
N ALA A 12 5.38 -1.92 -10.74
CA ALA A 12 6.09 -1.81 -12.01
C ALA A 12 7.54 -1.36 -11.79
N PRO A 13 8.49 -1.76 -12.65
CA PRO A 13 9.84 -1.24 -12.62
C PRO A 13 9.85 0.18 -13.20
N PHE A 14 10.79 1.02 -12.77
CA PHE A 14 10.90 2.42 -13.22
C PHE A 14 10.99 2.56 -14.74
N ALA A 15 11.72 1.66 -15.41
CA ALA A 15 11.87 1.65 -16.86
C ALA A 15 10.57 1.44 -17.65
N LYS A 16 9.45 1.10 -16.99
CA LYS A 16 8.13 0.93 -17.61
C LYS A 16 7.16 2.06 -17.29
N MET A 17 7.62 3.12 -16.62
CA MET A 17 6.79 4.27 -16.31
C MET A 17 6.66 5.22 -17.51
N ASN A 18 5.63 6.05 -17.48
CA ASN A 18 5.27 6.93 -18.59
C ASN A 18 6.15 8.17 -18.71
N ASP A 19 6.78 8.61 -17.62
CA ASP A 19 7.77 9.69 -17.64
C ASP A 19 9.20 9.11 -17.73
N PRO A 20 9.95 9.37 -18.82
CA PRO A 20 11.31 8.86 -18.98
C PRO A 20 12.34 9.51 -18.05
N MET A 21 11.94 10.56 -17.30
CA MET A 21 12.79 11.24 -16.32
C MET A 21 12.63 10.66 -14.90
N GLU A 22 11.77 9.66 -14.73
CA GLU A 22 11.54 9.02 -13.43
C GLU A 22 12.78 8.32 -12.89
N ALA A 23 12.96 8.42 -11.56
CA ALA A 23 14.08 7.82 -10.83
C ALA A 23 15.47 8.17 -11.39
N PHE A 24 15.60 9.27 -12.13
CA PHE A 24 16.85 9.67 -12.75
C PHE A 24 17.98 9.81 -11.72
N TYR A 25 19.12 9.19 -12.03
CA TYR A 25 20.34 9.33 -11.25
C TYR A 25 21.58 9.39 -12.15
N LYS A 26 22.65 9.94 -11.57
CA LYS A 26 24.01 9.86 -12.08
C LYS A 26 24.89 9.33 -10.97
N THR A 27 25.98 8.68 -11.31
CA THR A 27 27.05 8.32 -10.39
C THR A 27 28.29 9.14 -10.67
N GLY A 28 29.18 9.21 -9.69
CA GLY A 28 30.53 9.74 -9.87
C GLY A 28 30.82 10.99 -9.05
N ALA A 29 32.08 11.11 -8.62
CA ALA A 29 32.63 12.24 -7.90
C ALA A 29 34.05 12.57 -8.37
N SER A 30 34.51 13.79 -8.10
CA SER A 30 35.86 14.24 -8.50
C SER A 30 36.99 13.45 -7.82
N ASP A 31 36.71 12.89 -6.66
CA ASP A 31 37.59 12.14 -5.77
C ASP A 31 37.56 10.62 -6.00
N ASP A 32 36.74 10.12 -6.93
CA ASP A 32 36.64 8.69 -7.24
C ASP A 32 37.99 8.08 -7.60
N ARG A 33 38.87 8.81 -8.31
CA ARG A 33 40.23 8.31 -8.65
C ARG A 33 41.06 7.99 -7.41
N PHE A 34 40.94 8.80 -6.37
CA PHE A 34 41.65 8.61 -5.11
C PHE A 34 41.04 7.45 -4.31
N ILE A 35 39.71 7.35 -4.27
CA ILE A 35 39.02 6.24 -3.62
C ILE A 35 39.34 4.91 -4.32
N ASN A 36 39.38 4.90 -5.65
CA ASN A 36 39.67 3.70 -6.44
C ASN A 36 41.07 3.16 -6.18
N SER A 37 42.08 4.04 -6.01
CA SER A 37 43.45 3.60 -5.70
C SER A 37 43.55 2.96 -4.32
N ILE A 38 42.77 3.42 -3.34
CA ILE A 38 42.67 2.81 -2.01
C ILE A 38 42.00 1.44 -2.10
N LEU A 39 40.86 1.35 -2.80
CA LEU A 39 40.07 0.12 -2.92
C LEU A 39 40.77 -0.98 -3.72
N ALA A 40 41.62 -0.61 -4.68
CA ALA A 40 42.38 -1.55 -5.50
C ALA A 40 43.24 -2.51 -4.64
N SER A 41 43.75 -2.04 -3.49
CA SER A 41 44.51 -2.87 -2.54
C SER A 41 43.70 -4.02 -1.94
N ALA A 42 42.36 -3.89 -1.90
CA ALA A 42 41.41 -4.89 -1.44
C ALA A 42 40.74 -5.65 -2.61
N GLY A 43 41.21 -5.48 -3.85
CA GLY A 43 40.64 -6.08 -5.05
C GLY A 43 39.24 -5.56 -5.42
N LYS A 44 38.89 -4.35 -4.96
CA LYS A 44 37.61 -3.68 -5.26
C LYS A 44 37.84 -2.47 -6.15
N SER A 45 36.80 -2.05 -6.86
CA SER A 45 36.82 -0.83 -7.66
C SER A 45 35.58 0.03 -7.41
N VAL A 46 35.71 1.33 -7.66
CA VAL A 46 34.57 2.26 -7.62
C VAL A 46 33.54 1.91 -8.69
N GLU A 47 34.01 1.48 -9.87
CA GLU A 47 33.14 1.05 -10.96
C GLU A 47 32.24 -0.11 -10.54
N ALA A 48 32.80 -1.15 -9.91
CA ALA A 48 32.02 -2.30 -9.42
C ALA A 48 31.02 -1.91 -8.32
N MET A 49 31.37 -0.92 -7.50
CA MET A 49 30.43 -0.37 -6.51
C MET A 49 29.24 0.32 -7.21
N TYR A 50 29.49 1.16 -8.22
CA TYR A 50 28.42 1.82 -8.97
C TYR A 50 27.56 0.84 -9.79
N GLU A 51 28.13 -0.25 -10.30
CA GLU A 51 27.37 -1.35 -10.92
C GLU A 51 26.41 -1.99 -9.91
N MET A 52 26.89 -2.34 -8.72
CA MET A 52 26.06 -2.90 -7.64
C MET A 52 24.93 -1.96 -7.22
N LEU A 53 25.19 -0.65 -7.21
CA LEU A 53 24.17 0.37 -6.97
C LEU A 53 23.11 0.40 -8.08
N SER A 54 23.53 0.31 -9.34
CA SER A 54 22.62 0.24 -10.48
C SER A 54 21.71 -0.97 -10.37
N ASP A 55 22.28 -2.15 -10.13
CA ASP A 55 21.51 -3.39 -9.95
C ASP A 55 20.53 -3.30 -8.78
N THR A 56 20.95 -2.65 -7.69
CA THR A 56 20.10 -2.41 -6.53
C THR A 56 18.92 -1.50 -6.90
N ILE A 57 19.17 -0.39 -7.60
CA ILE A 57 18.13 0.55 -8.07
C ILE A 57 17.15 -0.16 -9.02
N ASP A 58 17.65 -0.96 -9.96
CA ASP A 58 16.85 -1.67 -10.95
C ASP A 58 15.98 -2.79 -10.34
N SER A 59 16.34 -3.28 -9.15
CA SER A 59 15.54 -4.27 -8.42
C SER A 59 14.26 -3.70 -7.79
N PHE A 60 14.20 -2.38 -7.60
CA PHE A 60 13.03 -1.74 -7.02
C PHE A 60 11.88 -1.61 -8.02
N ALA A 61 10.67 -1.70 -7.49
CA ALA A 61 9.43 -1.48 -8.22
C ALA A 61 8.52 -0.54 -7.43
N LEU A 62 7.61 0.13 -8.11
CA LEU A 62 6.71 1.06 -7.42
C LEU A 62 5.25 0.89 -7.81
N VAL A 63 4.40 1.42 -6.94
CA VAL A 63 2.97 1.62 -7.17
C VAL A 63 2.67 3.10 -6.96
N SER A 64 2.19 3.75 -8.01
CA SER A 64 1.80 5.16 -8.01
C SER A 64 0.31 5.33 -7.71
N LEU A 65 -0.02 6.26 -6.83
CA LEU A 65 -1.36 6.61 -6.42
C LEU A 65 -1.59 8.11 -6.62
N ALA A 66 -2.75 8.49 -7.13
CA ALA A 66 -3.14 9.90 -7.22
C ALA A 66 -3.59 10.42 -5.85
N GLY A 67 -3.36 11.72 -5.59
CA GLY A 67 -3.81 12.35 -4.34
C GLY A 67 -5.31 12.61 -4.27
N THR A 68 -6.00 12.58 -5.41
CA THR A 68 -7.47 12.74 -5.50
C THR A 68 -8.00 12.21 -6.83
N TYR A 69 -9.25 11.74 -6.83
CA TYR A 69 -9.98 11.37 -8.04
C TYR A 69 -10.58 12.58 -8.78
N LEU A 70 -10.51 13.80 -8.20
CA LEU A 70 -11.13 14.99 -8.78
C LEU A 70 -10.27 15.67 -9.85
N ASP A 71 -8.99 15.29 -9.99
CA ASP A 71 -8.09 15.88 -10.96
C ASP A 71 -8.43 15.36 -12.37
N LEU A 72 -9.24 16.12 -13.11
CA LEU A 72 -9.70 15.78 -14.48
C LEU A 72 -8.56 15.38 -15.45
N PRO A 73 -7.36 16.00 -15.43
CA PRO A 73 -6.26 15.53 -16.28
C PRO A 73 -5.87 14.07 -16.02
N MET A 74 -6.00 13.57 -14.78
CA MET A 74 -5.70 12.17 -14.45
C MET A 74 -6.66 11.21 -15.16
N TRP A 75 -7.92 11.60 -15.31
CA TRP A 75 -8.89 10.81 -16.07
C TRP A 75 -8.58 10.75 -17.56
N ALA A 76 -8.06 11.86 -18.12
CA ALA A 76 -7.58 11.89 -19.49
C ALA A 76 -6.39 10.95 -19.69
N TYR A 77 -5.36 11.09 -18.85
CA TYR A 77 -4.08 10.40 -19.02
C TYR A 77 -4.13 8.92 -18.65
N TYR A 78 -4.77 8.57 -17.53
CA TYR A 78 -4.64 7.24 -16.93
C TYR A 78 -5.96 6.44 -16.93
N ALA A 79 -7.11 7.11 -17.06
CA ALA A 79 -8.41 6.45 -17.09
C ALA A 79 -8.97 6.39 -18.52
N SER A 80 -8.12 6.13 -19.52
CA SER A 80 -8.53 5.92 -20.93
C SER A 80 -9.46 7.02 -21.46
N ASN A 81 -9.06 8.30 -21.33
CA ASN A 81 -9.88 9.45 -21.74
C ASN A 81 -11.30 9.41 -21.14
N PHE A 82 -11.42 9.30 -19.82
CA PHE A 82 -12.70 9.22 -19.08
C PHE A 82 -13.54 7.95 -19.34
N ALA A 83 -13.03 6.94 -20.05
CA ALA A 83 -13.71 5.66 -20.26
C ALA A 83 -13.27 4.54 -19.29
N GLY A 84 -12.29 4.83 -18.43
CA GLY A 84 -11.71 3.89 -17.47
C GLY A 84 -12.27 4.05 -16.06
N MET A 85 -11.41 3.81 -15.06
CA MET A 85 -11.79 3.83 -13.66
C MET A 85 -10.68 4.41 -12.77
N CYS A 86 -11.05 4.85 -11.57
CA CYS A 86 -10.15 5.23 -10.48
C CYS A 86 -10.47 4.38 -9.25
N LEU A 87 -9.44 3.90 -8.55
CA LEU A 87 -9.57 3.02 -7.39
C LEU A 87 -9.16 3.78 -6.13
N GLU A 88 -10.03 3.82 -5.13
CA GLU A 88 -9.77 4.43 -3.84
C GLU A 88 -9.41 3.36 -2.82
N PHE A 89 -8.31 3.58 -2.09
CA PHE A 89 -7.81 2.61 -1.12
C PHE A 89 -7.72 3.21 0.28
N SER A 90 -8.06 2.39 1.28
CA SER A 90 -7.68 2.64 2.66
C SER A 90 -6.21 2.29 2.85
N THR A 91 -5.38 3.30 3.11
CA THR A 91 -3.94 3.11 3.30
C THR A 91 -3.60 2.26 4.52
N SER A 92 -4.42 2.30 5.58
CA SER A 92 -4.22 1.47 6.77
C SER A 92 -4.52 0.00 6.51
N GLU A 93 -5.44 -0.31 5.59
CA GLU A 93 -5.78 -1.70 5.27
C GLU A 93 -4.85 -2.28 4.20
N LEU A 94 -4.26 -1.45 3.33
CA LEU A 94 -3.18 -1.88 2.43
C LEU A 94 -1.97 -2.44 3.19
N ASP A 95 -1.66 -1.91 4.37
CA ASP A 95 -0.57 -2.36 5.25
C ASP A 95 -0.78 -3.78 5.83
N ILE A 96 -1.97 -4.37 5.66
CA ILE A 96 -2.21 -5.78 6.02
C ILE A 96 -1.72 -6.73 4.93
N GLY A 97 -1.72 -6.28 3.67
CA GLY A 97 -1.35 -7.09 2.51
C GLY A 97 0.14 -7.09 2.19
N ASP A 98 0.48 -7.20 0.91
CA ASP A 98 1.86 -7.18 0.41
C ASP A 98 2.55 -5.78 0.56
N PHE A 99 1.85 -4.77 1.06
CA PHE A 99 2.42 -3.46 1.41
C PHE A 99 2.79 -3.34 2.90
N GLN A 100 2.67 -4.43 3.67
CA GLN A 100 3.07 -4.44 5.07
C GLN A 100 4.54 -4.01 5.23
N ASN A 101 4.78 -3.01 6.07
CA ASN A 101 6.08 -2.37 6.30
C ASN A 101 6.60 -1.49 5.14
N GLU A 102 5.85 -1.35 4.04
CA GLU A 102 6.20 -0.44 2.96
C GLU A 102 5.70 0.97 3.29
N GLN A 103 6.52 1.98 3.04
CA GLN A 103 6.15 3.36 3.35
C GLN A 103 5.49 4.02 2.15
N LEU A 104 4.29 4.56 2.36
CA LEU A 104 3.65 5.44 1.39
C LEU A 104 4.30 6.82 1.44
N ARG A 105 4.99 7.20 0.35
CA ARG A 105 5.76 8.45 0.25
C ARG A 105 5.08 9.44 -0.68
N LYS A 106 5.01 10.69 -0.27
CA LYS A 106 4.58 11.78 -1.15
C LYS A 106 5.68 12.11 -2.16
N VAL A 107 5.31 12.29 -3.42
CA VAL A 107 6.25 12.74 -4.45
C VAL A 107 6.63 14.21 -4.24
N THR A 108 7.92 14.49 -4.33
CA THR A 108 8.52 15.82 -4.31
C THR A 108 8.76 16.31 -5.73
N TYR A 109 8.16 17.44 -6.06
CA TYR A 109 8.21 18.02 -7.39
C TYR A 109 9.32 19.07 -7.51
N ALA A 110 10.18 18.95 -8.51
CA ALA A 110 11.32 19.84 -8.68
C ALA A 110 11.72 20.04 -10.14
N GLN A 111 12.47 21.12 -10.41
CA GLN A 111 13.01 21.39 -11.74
C GLN A 111 14.35 20.67 -11.98
N ASN A 112 15.21 20.64 -10.97
CA ASN A 112 16.57 20.13 -11.09
C ASN A 112 16.68 18.69 -10.58
N ALA A 113 17.54 17.88 -11.21
CA ALA A 113 17.94 16.58 -10.70
C ALA A 113 18.68 16.71 -9.36
N LEU A 114 18.76 15.61 -8.61
CA LEU A 114 19.63 15.52 -7.44
C LEU A 114 21.10 15.42 -7.88
N PRO A 115 22.07 15.76 -6.99
CA PRO A 115 23.48 15.52 -7.25
C PRO A 115 23.79 14.06 -7.62
N SER A 116 24.96 13.80 -8.20
CA SER A 116 25.40 12.42 -8.45
C SER A 116 25.49 11.63 -7.14
N LEU A 117 25.19 10.33 -7.22
CA LEU A 117 25.51 9.37 -6.17
C LEU A 117 27.02 9.13 -6.15
N THR A 118 27.60 9.18 -4.96
CA THR A 118 29.02 9.02 -4.71
C THR A 118 29.27 7.78 -3.86
N VAL A 119 30.53 7.33 -3.77
CA VAL A 119 30.90 6.21 -2.88
C VAL A 119 30.50 6.48 -1.42
N ALA A 120 30.49 7.75 -1.00
CA ALA A 120 30.09 8.15 0.36
C ALA A 120 28.59 7.93 0.64
N ASP A 121 27.76 7.84 -0.40
CA ASP A 121 26.32 7.55 -0.28
C ASP A 121 26.04 6.05 -0.18
N MET A 122 27.06 5.19 -0.36
CA MET A 122 26.89 3.73 -0.44
C MET A 122 26.93 3.03 0.92
N THR A 123 26.99 3.78 2.03
CA THR A 123 26.74 3.20 3.36
C THR A 123 25.26 2.83 3.48
N ARG A 124 24.92 1.75 4.19
CA ARG A 124 23.54 1.22 4.22
C ARG A 124 22.49 2.30 4.54
N ASP A 125 22.73 3.10 5.58
CA ASP A 125 21.77 4.10 6.04
C ASP A 125 21.58 5.22 5.01
N ARG A 126 22.66 5.68 4.37
CA ARG A 126 22.61 6.77 3.38
C ARG A 126 22.09 6.31 2.03
N LEU A 127 22.40 5.08 1.66
CA LEU A 127 22.01 4.52 0.38
C LEU A 127 20.49 4.47 0.26
N GLN A 128 19.81 3.97 1.30
CA GLN A 128 18.36 3.89 1.32
C GLN A 128 17.71 5.28 1.17
N GLU A 129 18.16 6.26 1.94
CA GLU A 129 17.63 7.64 1.85
C GLU A 129 17.90 8.26 0.49
N ALA A 130 19.12 8.11 -0.05
CA ALA A 130 19.51 8.67 -1.33
C ALA A 130 18.73 8.06 -2.49
N VAL A 131 18.44 6.76 -2.43
CA VAL A 131 17.61 6.04 -3.41
C VAL A 131 16.15 6.47 -3.31
N ILE A 132 15.58 6.48 -2.10
CA ILE A 132 14.18 6.92 -1.86
C ILE A 132 13.98 8.37 -2.33
N ALA A 133 14.94 9.26 -2.08
CA ALA A 133 14.86 10.66 -2.50
C ALA A 133 14.81 10.81 -4.03
N ARG A 134 15.38 9.87 -4.80
CA ARG A 134 15.31 9.85 -6.26
C ARG A 134 14.00 9.25 -6.75
N PHE A 135 13.56 8.15 -6.14
CA PHE A 135 12.31 7.49 -6.49
C PHE A 135 11.05 8.28 -6.16
N THR A 136 11.16 9.22 -5.23
CA THR A 136 10.08 10.14 -4.86
C THR A 136 10.25 11.52 -5.49
N ARG A 137 11.14 11.70 -6.48
CA ARG A 137 11.32 12.99 -7.16
C ARG A 137 10.76 12.94 -8.57
N LYS A 138 9.96 13.95 -8.91
CA LYS A 138 9.37 14.10 -10.26
C LYS A 138 9.49 15.54 -10.75
N ARG A 139 9.44 15.71 -12.07
CA ARG A 139 9.46 17.03 -12.72
C ARG A 139 8.27 17.88 -12.28
N ARG A 140 8.50 19.19 -12.07
CA ARG A 140 7.49 20.12 -11.53
C ARG A 140 6.23 20.21 -12.38
N GLU A 141 6.34 19.97 -13.68
CA GLU A 141 5.24 19.95 -14.64
C GLU A 141 4.17 18.90 -14.28
N TRP A 142 4.54 17.83 -13.59
CA TRP A 142 3.65 16.76 -13.11
C TRP A 142 3.05 17.03 -11.72
N ALA A 143 3.28 18.21 -11.12
CA ALA A 143 2.80 18.51 -9.75
C ALA A 143 1.28 18.39 -9.56
N HIS A 144 0.52 18.49 -10.65
CA HIS A 144 -0.92 18.34 -10.65
C HIS A 144 -1.39 16.92 -10.33
N GLU A 145 -0.55 15.88 -10.47
CA GLU A 145 -0.91 14.49 -10.15
C GLU A 145 -1.08 14.24 -8.64
N LYS A 146 -0.48 15.11 -7.80
CA LYS A 146 -0.45 14.98 -6.33
C LYS A 146 -0.05 13.56 -5.89
N GLU A 147 0.88 12.97 -6.63
CA GLU A 147 1.25 11.57 -6.57
C GLU A 147 1.83 11.14 -5.20
N TRP A 148 1.46 9.92 -4.81
CA TRP A 148 2.04 9.15 -3.72
C TRP A 148 2.56 7.82 -4.24
N ARG A 149 3.62 7.28 -3.65
CA ARG A 149 4.28 6.05 -4.10
C ARG A 149 4.48 5.08 -2.95
N PHE A 150 4.14 3.82 -3.17
CA PHE A 150 4.82 2.72 -2.49
C PHE A 150 6.06 2.38 -3.29
N ILE A 151 7.21 2.33 -2.62
CA ILE A 151 8.46 1.81 -3.17
C ILE A 151 8.62 0.42 -2.59
N THR A 152 8.68 -0.59 -3.45
CA THR A 152 8.74 -1.99 -3.04
C THR A 152 10.03 -2.62 -3.56
N GLY A 153 10.63 -3.52 -2.79
CA GLY A 153 11.85 -4.24 -3.19
C GLY A 153 11.61 -5.41 -4.16
N ALA A 154 10.39 -5.56 -4.69
CA ALA A 154 10.08 -6.67 -5.61
C ALA A 154 8.98 -6.31 -6.60
N LEU A 155 9.26 -6.56 -7.87
CA LEU A 155 8.34 -6.40 -8.99
C LEU A 155 7.17 -7.40 -8.95
N GLY A 156 6.01 -6.97 -9.46
CA GLY A 156 4.89 -7.85 -9.74
C GLY A 156 3.65 -7.57 -8.90
N ARG A 157 2.82 -8.59 -8.69
CA ARG A 157 1.52 -8.47 -8.04
C ARG A 157 1.68 -8.29 -6.52
N LYS A 158 1.17 -7.17 -6.00
CA LYS A 158 1.05 -6.84 -4.57
C LYS A 158 -0.41 -6.97 -4.16
N HIS A 159 -0.72 -8.04 -3.45
CA HIS A 159 -2.08 -8.41 -3.07
C HIS A 159 -2.51 -7.67 -1.80
N TYR A 160 -3.79 -7.36 -1.70
CA TYR A 160 -4.39 -6.66 -0.57
C TYR A 160 -5.63 -7.40 -0.05
N VAL A 161 -6.07 -7.06 1.14
CA VAL A 161 -7.35 -7.52 1.71
C VAL A 161 -8.52 -6.76 1.06
N ASP A 162 -9.65 -7.41 0.85
CA ASP A 162 -10.74 -6.91 0.00
C ASP A 162 -11.29 -5.55 0.44
N ASP A 163 -11.34 -5.31 1.75
CA ASP A 163 -11.77 -4.05 2.36
C ASP A 163 -10.69 -2.96 2.35
N ALA A 164 -9.52 -3.22 1.77
CA ALA A 164 -8.55 -2.18 1.43
C ALA A 164 -8.99 -1.33 0.24
N LEU A 165 -9.75 -1.88 -0.72
CA LEU A 165 -10.37 -1.12 -1.80
C LEU A 165 -11.71 -0.60 -1.29
N SER A 166 -11.84 0.71 -1.08
CA SER A 166 -13.10 1.29 -0.56
C SER A 166 -14.09 1.56 -1.68
N ARG A 167 -13.61 2.17 -2.78
CA ARG A 167 -14.45 2.63 -3.88
C ARG A 167 -13.81 2.43 -5.24
N VAL A 168 -14.65 2.20 -6.23
CA VAL A 168 -14.31 2.23 -7.65
C VAL A 168 -15.14 3.32 -8.31
N PHE A 169 -14.46 4.37 -8.77
CA PHE A 169 -15.07 5.42 -9.59
C PHE A 169 -14.95 5.03 -11.05
N LEU A 170 -16.06 4.98 -11.78
CA LEU A 170 -16.11 4.73 -13.21
C LEU A 170 -16.22 6.06 -13.95
N GLY A 171 -15.46 6.21 -15.02
CA GLY A 171 -15.50 7.43 -15.82
C GLY A 171 -16.83 7.59 -16.57
N PRO A 172 -17.24 8.83 -16.91
CA PRO A 172 -18.52 9.11 -17.56
C PRO A 172 -18.66 8.50 -18.96
N CYS A 173 -17.55 8.17 -19.62
CA CYS A 173 -17.52 7.57 -20.96
C CYS A 173 -17.36 6.04 -20.91
N ILE A 174 -17.49 5.41 -19.73
CA ILE A 174 -17.30 3.97 -19.61
C ILE A 174 -18.33 3.20 -20.45
N ASN A 175 -17.89 2.12 -21.08
CA ASN A 175 -18.81 1.21 -21.77
C ASN A 175 -19.77 0.58 -20.73
N PRO A 176 -21.10 0.65 -20.92
CA PRO A 176 -22.07 0.08 -19.99
C PRO A 176 -21.87 -1.41 -19.69
N ALA A 177 -21.41 -2.19 -20.67
CA ALA A 177 -21.08 -3.60 -20.47
C ALA A 177 -19.89 -3.77 -19.52
N HIS A 178 -18.86 -2.91 -19.61
CA HIS A 178 -17.73 -2.93 -18.68
C HIS A 178 -18.15 -2.49 -17.28
N ALA A 179 -18.97 -1.45 -17.17
CA ALA A 179 -19.53 -1.01 -15.88
C ALA A 179 -20.29 -2.16 -15.20
N LYS A 180 -21.19 -2.83 -15.94
CA LYS A 180 -21.91 -4.00 -15.45
C LYS A 180 -20.96 -5.11 -15.00
N GLN A 181 -19.95 -5.45 -15.81
CA GLN A 181 -18.97 -6.48 -15.44
C GLN A 181 -18.20 -6.13 -14.17
N ILE A 182 -17.88 -4.86 -13.92
CA ILE A 182 -17.22 -4.41 -12.70
C ILE A 182 -18.18 -4.54 -11.50
N CYS A 183 -19.43 -4.11 -11.63
CA CYS A 183 -20.44 -4.27 -10.60
C CYS A 183 -20.65 -5.75 -10.25
N ASP A 184 -20.85 -6.61 -11.25
CA ASP A 184 -21.02 -8.05 -11.06
C ASP A 184 -19.79 -8.69 -10.38
N LEU A 185 -18.57 -8.27 -10.77
CA LEU A 185 -17.32 -8.79 -10.20
C LEU A 185 -17.16 -8.43 -8.71
N LEU A 186 -17.66 -7.25 -8.31
CA LEU A 186 -17.49 -6.70 -6.96
C LEU A 186 -18.76 -6.82 -6.12
N ASP A 187 -19.82 -7.46 -6.61
CA ASP A 187 -21.14 -7.48 -5.97
C ASP A 187 -21.08 -8.05 -4.54
N HIS A 188 -20.32 -9.11 -4.33
CA HIS A 188 -20.14 -9.78 -3.04
C HIS A 188 -18.93 -9.27 -2.24
N ARG A 189 -18.51 -8.02 -2.47
CA ARG A 189 -17.36 -7.40 -1.79
C ARG A 189 -17.76 -6.10 -1.09
N PRO A 190 -17.01 -5.66 -0.07
CA PRO A 190 -17.30 -4.45 0.71
C PRO A 190 -16.83 -3.18 -0.02
N ILE A 191 -17.11 -3.09 -1.33
CA ILE A 191 -16.58 -2.06 -2.22
C ILE A 191 -17.76 -1.32 -2.85
N GLU A 192 -17.75 0.00 -2.80
CA GLU A 192 -18.72 0.83 -3.51
C GLU A 192 -18.28 1.04 -4.97
N VAL A 193 -19.22 1.01 -5.92
CA VAL A 193 -18.96 1.41 -7.30
C VAL A 193 -19.82 2.60 -7.64
N LEU A 194 -19.17 3.67 -8.10
CA LEU A 194 -19.80 4.92 -8.49
C LEU A 194 -19.57 5.17 -9.98
N GLN A 195 -20.55 5.76 -10.65
CA GLN A 195 -20.44 6.17 -12.04
C GLN A 195 -20.38 7.68 -12.16
N GLY A 196 -19.42 8.16 -12.94
CA GLY A 196 -19.26 9.56 -13.29
C GLY A 196 -20.38 10.04 -14.20
N GLU A 197 -20.90 11.23 -13.90
CA GLU A 197 -21.87 11.95 -14.73
C GLU A 197 -21.41 13.40 -14.89
N ILE A 198 -21.62 13.95 -16.09
CA ILE A 198 -21.26 15.34 -16.40
C ILE A 198 -22.49 16.22 -16.17
N HIS A 199 -22.37 17.17 -15.24
CA HIS A 199 -23.36 18.21 -15.01
C HIS A 199 -22.72 19.58 -15.26
N GLY A 200 -22.89 20.11 -16.46
CA GLY A 200 -22.22 21.35 -16.88
C GLY A 200 -20.69 21.18 -16.90
N PHE A 201 -19.99 21.88 -16.00
CA PHE A 201 -18.54 21.81 -15.83
C PHE A 201 -18.08 20.91 -14.67
N GLU A 202 -19.01 20.16 -14.06
CA GLU A 202 -18.73 19.28 -12.93
C GLU A 202 -18.80 17.81 -13.34
N LEU A 203 -17.84 17.03 -12.83
CA LEU A 203 -17.88 15.57 -12.87
C LEU A 203 -18.36 15.09 -11.49
N ALA A 204 -19.64 14.71 -11.41
CA ALA A 204 -20.25 14.15 -10.22
C ALA A 204 -20.22 12.61 -10.27
N PHE A 205 -20.39 11.95 -9.12
CA PHE A 205 -20.39 10.50 -9.02
C PHE A 205 -21.61 10.01 -8.26
N ASN A 206 -22.35 9.07 -8.87
CA ASN A 206 -23.53 8.44 -8.29
C ASN A 206 -23.24 6.97 -7.99
N ILE A 207 -23.70 6.49 -6.83
CA ILE A 207 -23.57 5.08 -6.45
C ILE A 207 -24.42 4.22 -7.37
N ILE A 208 -23.79 3.29 -8.10
CA ILE A 208 -24.48 2.29 -8.92
C ILE A 208 -24.42 0.88 -8.32
N LYS A 209 -23.49 0.67 -7.37
CA LYS A 209 -23.41 -0.54 -6.54
C LYS A 209 -22.96 -0.13 -5.13
N PRO A 210 -23.79 -0.31 -4.08
CA PRO A 210 -23.38 -0.01 -2.71
C PRO A 210 -22.38 -1.05 -2.18
N ALA A 211 -21.53 -0.66 -1.23
CA ALA A 211 -20.69 -1.61 -0.50
C ALA A 211 -21.58 -2.65 0.24
N ARG A 212 -21.19 -3.92 0.21
CA ARG A 212 -21.87 -4.95 1.00
C ARG A 212 -21.42 -4.87 2.46
N PRO A 213 -22.33 -5.11 3.43
CA PRO A 213 -21.94 -5.41 4.80
C PRO A 213 -20.94 -6.58 4.84
N LEU A 214 -20.02 -6.58 5.80
CA LEU A 214 -18.93 -7.55 5.85
C LEU A 214 -19.45 -9.00 5.98
N GLU A 215 -20.56 -9.18 6.69
CA GLU A 215 -21.26 -10.45 6.88
C GLU A 215 -21.91 -11.02 5.62
N GLU A 216 -22.22 -10.18 4.63
CA GLU A 216 -22.78 -10.59 3.34
C GLU A 216 -21.70 -10.81 2.27
N CYS A 217 -20.45 -10.44 2.58
CA CYS A 217 -19.35 -10.57 1.63
C CYS A 217 -18.92 -12.03 1.45
N GLU A 218 -18.41 -12.34 0.25
CA GLU A 218 -17.80 -13.65 0.01
C GLU A 218 -16.58 -13.85 0.93
N ARG A 219 -16.49 -15.02 1.58
CA ARG A 219 -15.37 -15.34 2.47
C ARG A 219 -14.13 -15.73 1.66
N VAL A 220 -13.00 -15.12 2.00
CA VAL A 220 -11.67 -15.56 1.55
C VAL A 220 -10.99 -16.39 2.64
N GLY A 221 -11.10 -15.96 3.90
CA GLY A 221 -10.65 -16.70 5.08
C GLY A 221 -11.81 -17.30 5.90
N ALA A 222 -11.49 -18.29 6.73
CA ALA A 222 -12.46 -19.06 7.53
C ALA A 222 -13.13 -18.29 8.69
N GLY A 223 -12.57 -17.15 9.12
CA GLY A 223 -13.18 -16.31 10.16
C GLY A 223 -13.20 -16.92 11.55
N ARG A 224 -12.24 -17.78 11.88
CA ARG A 224 -12.27 -18.50 13.16
C ARG A 224 -11.95 -17.54 14.31
N PHE A 225 -12.87 -17.46 15.25
CA PHE A 225 -12.66 -16.78 16.53
C PHE A 225 -13.39 -17.57 17.62
N VAL A 226 -12.63 -18.06 18.60
CA VAL A 226 -13.16 -18.74 19.78
C VAL A 226 -12.52 -18.08 20.99
N PRO A 227 -13.21 -17.17 21.69
CA PRO A 227 -12.62 -16.34 22.76
C PRO A 227 -11.86 -17.16 23.81
N ALA A 228 -12.43 -18.27 24.24
CA ALA A 228 -11.85 -19.16 25.26
C ALA A 228 -10.51 -19.81 24.86
N ASN A 229 -10.20 -19.87 23.56
CA ASN A 229 -8.97 -20.48 23.06
C ASN A 229 -7.88 -19.45 22.71
N ILE A 230 -8.23 -18.17 22.68
CA ILE A 230 -7.39 -17.09 22.13
C ILE A 230 -6.95 -16.12 23.23
N ILE A 231 -7.75 -15.97 24.29
CA ILE A 231 -7.41 -15.13 25.43
C ILE A 231 -6.57 -15.94 26.42
N SER A 232 -5.29 -15.60 26.53
CA SER A 232 -4.31 -16.31 27.36
C SER A 232 -4.50 -16.07 28.86
N ASP A 233 -4.74 -14.82 29.28
CA ASP A 233 -5.03 -14.44 30.67
C ASP A 233 -6.19 -13.42 30.75
N PRO A 234 -7.43 -13.89 30.96
CA PRO A 234 -8.60 -13.01 31.08
C PRO A 234 -8.49 -12.00 32.24
N ALA A 235 -7.84 -12.37 33.34
CA ALA A 235 -7.73 -11.50 34.52
C ALA A 235 -6.75 -10.35 34.28
N GLU A 236 -5.64 -10.61 33.56
CA GLU A 236 -4.73 -9.55 33.11
C GLU A 236 -5.45 -8.57 32.17
N LEU A 237 -6.22 -9.08 31.20
CA LEU A 237 -6.99 -8.21 30.29
C LEU A 237 -8.05 -7.39 31.02
N GLU A 238 -8.81 -7.99 31.95
CA GLU A 238 -9.80 -7.26 32.76
C GLU A 238 -9.16 -6.14 33.59
N SER A 239 -7.95 -6.37 34.12
CA SER A 239 -7.18 -5.36 34.86
C SER A 239 -6.66 -4.24 33.94
N PHE A 240 -6.28 -4.58 32.72
CA PHE A 240 -5.77 -3.63 31.73
C PHE A 240 -6.88 -2.72 31.15
N LEU A 241 -8.03 -3.30 30.82
CA LEU A 241 -9.10 -2.62 30.08
C LEU A 241 -9.82 -1.58 30.95
N ALA A 242 -10.10 -0.43 30.34
CA ALA A 242 -11.01 0.60 30.88
C ALA A 242 -12.46 0.42 30.38
N VAL A 243 -12.74 -0.70 29.72
CA VAL A 243 -14.03 -1.13 29.18
C VAL A 243 -14.25 -2.60 29.56
N SER A 244 -15.44 -3.16 29.31
CA SER A 244 -15.69 -4.58 29.59
C SER A 244 -14.86 -5.50 28.70
N LEU A 245 -14.53 -6.69 29.21
CA LEU A 245 -13.95 -7.77 28.40
C LEU A 245 -14.89 -8.16 27.25
N GLU A 246 -16.21 -8.09 27.48
CA GLU A 246 -17.23 -8.27 26.45
C GLU A 246 -17.05 -7.31 25.27
N ALA A 247 -16.73 -6.04 25.52
CA ALA A 247 -16.49 -5.08 24.43
C ALA A 247 -15.26 -5.45 23.57
N LEU A 248 -14.23 -6.06 24.18
CA LEU A 248 -13.07 -6.58 23.43
C LEU A 248 -13.46 -7.81 22.60
N VAL A 249 -14.27 -8.71 23.16
CA VAL A 249 -14.81 -9.88 22.45
C VAL A 249 -15.68 -9.46 21.27
N ASP A 250 -16.52 -8.43 21.43
CA ASP A 250 -17.34 -7.87 20.36
C ASP A 250 -16.45 -7.30 19.24
N GLN A 251 -15.42 -6.53 19.60
CA GLN A 251 -14.47 -5.99 18.60
C GLN A 251 -13.73 -7.10 17.85
N CYS A 252 -13.32 -8.17 18.54
CA CYS A 252 -12.72 -9.35 17.91
C CYS A 252 -13.72 -10.06 16.99
N THR A 253 -14.98 -10.14 17.39
CA THR A 253 -16.06 -10.70 16.56
C THR A 253 -16.26 -9.90 15.28
N GLU A 254 -16.25 -8.56 15.35
CA GLU A 254 -16.30 -7.69 14.16
C GLU A 254 -15.07 -7.89 13.25
N ILE A 255 -13.87 -8.03 13.83
CA ILE A 255 -12.67 -8.34 13.06
C ILE A 255 -12.82 -9.68 12.34
N ALA A 256 -13.29 -10.73 13.02
CA ALA A 256 -13.48 -12.07 12.45
C ALA A 256 -14.50 -12.11 11.28
N ARG A 257 -15.43 -11.15 11.24
CA ARG A 257 -16.40 -10.99 10.14
C ARG A 257 -15.77 -10.49 8.85
N ARG A 258 -14.61 -9.83 8.89
CA ARG A 258 -13.93 -9.33 7.69
C ARG A 258 -13.68 -10.46 6.67
N PRO A 259 -13.87 -10.22 5.36
CA PRO A 259 -13.80 -11.26 4.32
C PRO A 259 -12.51 -12.07 4.32
N ASN A 260 -11.39 -11.38 4.55
CA ASN A 260 -10.05 -11.97 4.48
C ASN A 260 -9.56 -12.58 5.79
N VAL A 261 -10.26 -12.45 6.92
CA VAL A 261 -9.76 -13.04 8.17
C VAL A 261 -9.87 -14.55 8.12
N GLU A 262 -8.74 -15.24 8.27
CA GLU A 262 -8.67 -16.70 8.43
C GLU A 262 -8.95 -17.08 9.88
N LYS A 263 -8.24 -16.43 10.81
CA LYS A 263 -8.43 -16.58 12.25
C LYS A 263 -7.82 -15.43 13.02
N ILE A 264 -8.35 -15.19 14.22
CA ILE A 264 -7.64 -14.44 15.26
C ILE A 264 -6.76 -15.44 16.00
N GLU A 265 -5.46 -15.15 16.05
CA GLU A 265 -4.45 -16.04 16.64
C GLU A 265 -4.37 -15.87 18.15
N ASP A 266 -4.31 -14.62 18.61
CA ASP A 266 -4.03 -14.29 19.99
C ASP A 266 -4.47 -12.85 20.30
N VAL A 267 -4.87 -12.60 21.54
CA VAL A 267 -5.23 -11.28 22.06
C VAL A 267 -4.63 -11.13 23.45
N ASP A 268 -3.67 -10.21 23.60
CA ASP A 268 -2.94 -10.06 24.85
C ASP A 268 -2.38 -8.63 25.04
N VAL A 269 -1.97 -8.30 26.26
CA VAL A 269 -1.23 -7.07 26.59
C VAL A 269 0.18 -7.16 26.02
N SER A 270 0.61 -6.12 25.30
CA SER A 270 1.94 -6.10 24.70
C SER A 270 3.04 -6.13 25.76
N ASN A 271 3.97 -7.09 25.62
CA ASN A 271 5.13 -7.18 26.51
C ASN A 271 6.12 -6.02 26.33
N ALA A 272 6.24 -5.49 25.11
CA ALA A 272 7.13 -4.36 24.81
C ALA A 272 6.50 -3.00 25.17
N HIS A 273 5.17 -2.92 25.12
CA HIS A 273 4.39 -1.68 25.29
C HIS A 273 3.22 -1.97 26.22
N LYS A 274 3.47 -1.98 27.54
CA LYS A 274 2.48 -2.38 28.57
C LYS A 274 1.24 -1.49 28.63
N GLU A 275 1.24 -0.37 27.91
CA GLU A 275 0.10 0.53 27.70
C GLU A 275 -0.81 0.14 26.53
N LEU A 276 -0.44 -0.88 25.75
CA LEU A 276 -1.16 -1.36 24.57
C LEU A 276 -1.52 -2.84 24.71
N LEU A 277 -2.68 -3.21 24.18
CA LEU A 277 -3.00 -4.60 23.83
C LEU A 277 -2.79 -4.81 22.33
N TYR A 278 -2.59 -6.05 21.90
CA TYR A 278 -2.61 -6.40 20.48
C TYR A 278 -3.70 -7.42 20.17
N ILE A 279 -4.24 -7.35 18.96
CA ILE A 279 -5.02 -8.41 18.33
C ILE A 279 -4.18 -8.94 17.19
N TRP A 280 -3.68 -10.17 17.31
CA TRP A 280 -2.90 -10.83 16.28
C TRP A 280 -3.83 -11.63 15.38
N THR A 281 -3.87 -11.28 14.10
CA THR A 281 -4.80 -11.87 13.13
C THR A 281 -4.06 -12.41 11.92
N THR A 282 -4.50 -13.57 11.45
CA THR A 282 -4.08 -14.17 10.19
C THR A 282 -5.12 -13.84 9.13
N PHE A 283 -4.68 -13.23 8.04
CA PHE A 283 -5.50 -12.89 6.88
C PHE A 283 -5.12 -13.79 5.71
N LYS A 284 -6.11 -14.26 4.97
CA LYS A 284 -5.96 -14.99 3.71
C LYS A 284 -6.23 -14.06 2.53
N LEU A 285 -5.25 -13.94 1.65
CA LEU A 285 -5.35 -13.16 0.41
C LEU A 285 -5.98 -14.00 -0.70
N ARG A 286 -6.51 -13.35 -1.75
CA ARG A 286 -7.20 -14.05 -2.84
C ARG A 286 -6.31 -14.98 -3.68
N ASN A 287 -4.99 -14.84 -3.57
CA ASN A 287 -4.03 -15.77 -4.17
C ASN A 287 -3.77 -17.02 -3.30
N GLY A 288 -4.44 -17.15 -2.15
CA GLY A 288 -4.31 -18.26 -1.22
C GLY A 288 -3.20 -18.12 -0.18
N ARG A 289 -2.34 -17.09 -0.27
CA ARG A 289 -1.32 -16.82 0.75
C ARG A 289 -1.95 -16.30 2.03
N GLU A 290 -1.35 -16.66 3.15
CA GLU A 290 -1.66 -16.09 4.47
C GLU A 290 -0.64 -15.03 4.85
N VAL A 291 -1.11 -13.96 5.49
CA VAL A 291 -0.32 -12.85 6.02
C VAL A 291 -0.75 -12.55 7.45
N TYR A 292 0.17 -12.03 8.25
CA TYR A 292 -0.01 -11.84 9.69
C TYR A 292 0.08 -10.37 10.03
N HIS A 293 -0.94 -9.87 10.74
CA HIS A 293 -0.97 -8.47 11.14
C HIS A 293 -1.37 -8.36 12.62
N LYS A 294 -0.67 -7.47 13.33
CA LYS A 294 -0.98 -7.11 14.72
C LYS A 294 -1.56 -5.70 14.73
N ARG A 295 -2.80 -5.59 15.19
CA ARG A 295 -3.42 -4.29 15.47
C ARG A 295 -3.24 -3.99 16.95
N TYR A 296 -2.70 -2.81 17.26
CA TYR A 296 -2.50 -2.37 18.63
C TYR A 296 -3.63 -1.44 19.07
N LEU A 297 -4.14 -1.64 20.28
CA LEU A 297 -5.24 -0.86 20.85
C LEU A 297 -4.87 -0.35 22.25
N ASP A 298 -5.40 0.82 22.62
CA ASP A 298 -5.30 1.31 23.99
C ASP A 298 -6.32 0.65 24.94
N ARG A 299 -6.26 0.97 26.22
CA ARG A 299 -7.20 0.46 27.24
C ARG A 299 -8.69 0.75 26.98
N ARG A 300 -9.03 1.63 26.03
CA ARG A 300 -10.40 1.94 25.60
C ARG A 300 -10.72 1.34 24.22
N LEU A 301 -9.92 0.39 23.75
CA LEU A 301 -10.06 -0.29 22.46
C LEU A 301 -9.91 0.61 21.24
N ARG A 302 -9.27 1.77 21.39
CA ARG A 302 -9.00 2.69 20.27
C ARG A 302 -7.70 2.29 19.60
N THR A 303 -7.70 2.30 18.26
CA THR A 303 -6.50 2.01 17.47
C THR A 303 -5.35 2.94 17.85
N ALA A 304 -4.24 2.35 18.29
CA ALA A 304 -2.97 3.00 18.46
C ALA A 304 -2.13 2.82 17.20
N ARG A 305 -1.17 3.72 16.95
CA ARG A 305 -0.16 3.45 15.92
C ARG A 305 0.64 2.23 16.33
N SER A 306 0.91 1.34 15.38
CA SER A 306 1.87 0.26 15.59
C SER A 306 3.19 0.88 16.07
N PRO A 307 3.77 0.36 17.16
CA PRO A 307 5.02 0.87 17.71
C PRO A 307 6.20 0.71 16.76
#